data_AF-A0A9X1QY21-F1
#
_entry.id   AF-A0A9X1QY21-F1
#
_cell.length_a   1.000
_cell.length_b   1.000
_cell.length_c   1.000
_cell.angle_alpha   90.00
_cell.angle_beta   90.00
_cell.angle_gamma   90.00
#
_symmetry.space_group_name_H-M   'P 1'
#
loop_
_entity.id
_entity.type
_entity.pdbx_description
1 polymer ?
#
loop_
_entity_poly.entity_id
_entity_poly.type
_entity_poly.pdbx_seq_one_letter_code
_entity_poly.pdbx_strand_id
1 'polypeptide(L)'
;MLGETIKIALGELGQKEIKGADHNERILEYQEMTGLDFGNDEVAWCSIFANWVALQANLPRSNSAMARSWLNVGEKTDWPQPGDIVVFWRISRSSAFGHVGFFLGYTKSGKSIYCIGGNQDDEVNIQTFPITKVVEFRSLKDSFEKSLNIPSGYLRKGDSSENVKLLQKILIKLEFLNGSADGVFGPKTEAALIAFQQSRNITVDGIYGSQSRNAFKDALNL
;
A
#
# COMPACT_ATOMS: atom_id res chain seq x y z
N MET A 1 7.23 4.14 -8.67
CA MET A 1 6.60 5.48 -8.70
C MET A 1 5.83 5.64 -7.40
N LEU A 2 6.06 6.71 -6.63
CA LEU A 2 5.29 7.00 -5.43
C LEU A 2 3.81 7.14 -5.85
N GLY A 3 2.89 6.42 -5.19
CA GLY A 3 1.46 6.54 -5.49
C GLY A 3 0.96 7.96 -5.22
N GLU A 4 -0.04 8.43 -5.97
CA GLU A 4 -0.62 9.78 -5.84
C GLU A 4 -1.05 10.09 -4.40
N THR A 5 -1.64 9.12 -3.67
CA THR A 5 -2.00 9.27 -2.26
C THR A 5 -0.83 9.66 -1.37
N ILE A 6 0.36 9.09 -1.60
CA ILE A 6 1.56 9.44 -0.82
C ILE A 6 2.05 10.84 -1.17
N LYS A 7 2.03 11.24 -2.45
CA LYS A 7 2.43 12.60 -2.84
C LYS A 7 1.53 13.65 -2.17
N ILE A 8 0.22 13.43 -2.22
CA ILE A 8 -0.78 14.32 -1.62
C ILE A 8 -0.59 14.36 -0.09
N ALA A 9 -0.53 13.20 0.56
CA ALA A 9 -0.39 13.15 2.02
C ALA A 9 0.94 13.78 2.51
N LEU A 10 2.04 13.57 1.77
CA LEU A 10 3.33 14.19 2.09
C LEU A 10 3.31 15.72 1.93
N GLY A 11 2.49 16.24 1.02
CA GLY A 11 2.30 17.68 0.83
C GLY A 11 1.69 18.38 2.05
N GLU A 12 1.03 17.63 2.93
CA GLU A 12 0.38 18.13 4.14
C GLU A 12 1.19 17.85 5.43
N LEU A 13 2.44 17.39 5.33
CA LEU A 13 3.27 17.13 6.51
C LEU A 13 3.39 18.37 7.40
N GLY A 14 3.17 18.18 8.70
CA GLY A 14 3.26 19.23 9.72
C GLY A 14 1.98 20.01 9.96
N GLN A 15 0.89 19.76 9.21
CA GLN A 15 -0.41 20.36 9.50
C GLN A 15 -0.92 19.88 10.86
N LYS A 16 -1.11 20.80 11.80
CA LYS A 16 -1.35 20.53 13.22
C LYS A 16 -2.58 21.26 13.74
N GLU A 17 -3.36 20.62 14.61
CA GLU A 17 -4.46 21.27 15.34
C GLU A 17 -3.96 22.49 16.13
N ILE A 18 -4.81 23.50 16.22
CA ILE A 18 -4.62 24.64 17.12
C ILE A 18 -5.60 24.45 18.29
N LYS A 19 -5.07 24.43 19.53
CA LYS A 19 -5.91 24.18 20.71
C LYS A 19 -6.66 25.45 21.10
N GLY A 20 -7.96 25.32 21.41
CA GLY A 20 -8.78 26.42 21.90
C GLY A 20 -9.73 26.97 20.84
N ALA A 21 -9.92 28.30 20.83
CA ALA A 21 -10.92 28.96 19.99
C ALA A 21 -10.46 29.21 18.54
N ASP A 22 -9.16 29.05 18.28
CA ASP A 22 -8.57 29.16 16.95
C ASP A 22 -8.43 27.77 16.33
N HIS A 23 -8.58 27.67 15.01
CA HIS A 23 -8.55 26.40 14.28
C HIS A 23 -7.57 26.45 13.12
N ASN A 24 -6.91 25.33 12.81
CA ASN A 24 -6.10 25.24 11.60
C ASN A 24 -7.00 25.24 10.36
N GLU A 25 -6.94 26.30 9.56
CA GLU A 25 -7.72 26.48 8.33
C GLU A 25 -7.58 25.28 7.37
N ARG A 26 -6.41 24.64 7.32
CA ARG A 26 -6.19 23.48 6.46
C ARG A 26 -6.98 22.26 6.93
N ILE A 27 -7.10 22.06 8.24
CA ILE A 27 -7.91 20.98 8.82
C ILE A 27 -9.40 21.24 8.58
N LEU A 28 -9.85 22.50 8.66
CA LEU A 28 -11.22 22.89 8.32
C LEU A 28 -11.52 22.67 6.82
N GLU A 29 -10.56 22.97 5.93
CA GLU A 29 -10.72 22.70 4.50
C GLU A 29 -10.89 21.21 4.20
N TYR A 30 -10.16 20.33 4.90
CA TYR A 30 -10.38 18.87 4.76
C TYR A 30 -11.82 18.49 5.09
N GLN A 31 -12.39 19.08 6.14
CA GLN A 31 -13.76 18.84 6.56
C GLN A 31 -14.77 19.31 5.51
N GLU A 32 -14.63 20.56 5.05
CA GLU A 32 -15.50 21.16 4.04
C GLU A 32 -15.49 20.36 2.74
N MET A 33 -14.30 20.08 2.19
CA MET A 33 -14.16 19.38 0.91
C MET A 33 -14.68 17.94 0.96
N THR A 34 -14.61 17.29 2.13
CA THR A 34 -15.12 15.92 2.30
C THR A 34 -16.60 15.85 2.64
N GLY A 35 -17.22 16.99 2.98
CA GLY A 35 -18.58 17.06 3.52
C GLY A 35 -18.71 16.44 4.92
N LEU A 36 -17.60 16.28 5.63
CA LEU A 36 -17.53 15.75 6.99
C LEU A 36 -17.23 16.89 7.96
N ASP A 37 -18.12 17.89 7.96
CA ASP A 37 -17.94 19.14 8.69
C ASP A 37 -18.47 19.07 10.12
N PHE A 38 -17.56 19.28 11.07
CA PHE A 38 -17.83 19.35 12.51
C PHE A 38 -17.56 20.75 13.08
N GLY A 39 -17.09 21.69 12.25
CA GLY A 39 -16.87 23.09 12.61
C GLY A 39 -15.72 23.38 13.57
N ASN A 40 -14.85 22.40 13.87
CA ASN A 40 -13.65 22.55 14.71
C ASN A 40 -12.60 21.46 14.42
N ASP A 41 -11.36 21.66 14.85
CA ASP A 41 -10.24 20.71 14.69
C ASP A 41 -10.00 19.79 15.90
N GLU A 42 -10.81 19.88 16.96
CA GLU A 42 -10.68 19.02 18.16
C GLU A 42 -11.31 17.62 17.99
N VAL A 43 -12.03 17.39 16.88
CA VAL A 43 -12.58 16.08 16.53
C VAL A 43 -11.51 15.20 15.91
N ALA A 44 -11.46 13.92 16.28
CA ALA A 44 -10.56 12.94 15.66
C ALA A 44 -10.66 12.94 14.12
N TRP A 45 -9.74 13.61 13.43
CA TRP A 45 -9.80 13.91 12.00
C TRP A 45 -8.92 13.01 11.12
N CYS A 46 -8.39 11.91 11.67
CA CYS A 46 -7.61 10.92 10.89
C CYS A 46 -8.37 10.40 9.66
N SER A 47 -9.67 10.08 9.81
CA SER A 47 -10.51 9.61 8.71
C SER A 47 -10.90 10.74 7.76
N ILE A 48 -11.04 11.96 8.25
CA ILE A 48 -11.35 13.15 7.44
C ILE A 48 -10.18 13.43 6.51
N PHE A 49 -8.96 13.46 7.05
CA PHE A 49 -7.73 13.57 6.28
C PHE A 49 -7.59 12.45 5.25
N ALA A 50 -7.82 11.18 5.64
CA ALA A 50 -7.77 10.07 4.69
C ALA A 50 -8.81 10.21 3.55
N ASN A 51 -10.02 10.71 3.86
CA ASN A 51 -11.05 10.96 2.85
C ASN A 51 -10.65 12.11 1.93
N TRP A 52 -10.03 13.16 2.47
CA TRP A 52 -9.52 14.28 1.68
C TRP A 52 -8.40 13.84 0.74
N VAL A 53 -7.40 13.08 1.23
CA VAL A 53 -6.32 12.55 0.38
C VAL A 53 -6.89 11.67 -0.74
N ALA A 54 -7.85 10.79 -0.43
CA ALA A 54 -8.51 9.95 -1.43
C ALA A 54 -9.34 10.78 -2.43
N LEU A 55 -9.98 11.87 -1.99
CA LEU A 55 -10.70 12.81 -2.87
C LEU A 55 -9.75 13.46 -3.88
N GLN A 56 -8.63 14.02 -3.39
CA GLN A 56 -7.61 14.65 -4.23
C GLN A 56 -6.99 13.66 -5.24
N ALA A 57 -6.84 12.40 -4.83
CA ALA A 57 -6.33 11.33 -5.68
C ALA A 57 -7.39 10.76 -6.66
N ASN A 58 -8.64 11.25 -6.62
CA ASN A 58 -9.78 10.70 -7.36
C ASN A 58 -9.98 9.19 -7.10
N LEU A 59 -9.93 8.79 -5.83
CA LEU A 59 -10.08 7.41 -5.36
C LEU A 59 -11.37 7.22 -4.54
N PRO A 60 -11.86 5.97 -4.41
CA PRO A 60 -12.93 5.61 -3.49
C PRO A 60 -12.69 6.09 -2.06
N ARG A 61 -13.76 6.54 -1.43
CA ARG A 61 -13.77 7.17 -0.10
C ARG A 61 -14.70 6.43 0.84
N SER A 62 -14.41 6.48 2.14
CA SER A 62 -15.31 5.92 3.16
C SER A 62 -16.50 6.82 3.45
N ASN A 63 -16.40 8.12 3.12
CA ASN A 63 -17.41 9.13 3.39
C ASN A 63 -17.87 9.15 4.86
N SER A 64 -16.93 8.90 5.79
CA SER A 64 -17.22 8.85 7.22
C SER A 64 -16.02 9.30 8.05
N ALA A 65 -16.29 10.02 9.14
CA ALA A 65 -15.28 10.39 10.13
C ALA A 65 -14.76 9.21 10.96
N MET A 66 -15.41 8.04 10.89
CA MET A 66 -14.99 6.85 11.64
C MET A 66 -13.87 6.10 10.92
N ALA A 67 -12.70 5.94 11.56
CA ALA A 67 -11.56 5.21 10.99
C ALA A 67 -11.91 3.77 10.52
N ARG A 68 -12.81 3.07 11.22
CA ARG A 68 -13.19 1.69 10.86
C ARG A 68 -14.08 1.59 9.61
N SER A 69 -14.68 2.70 9.15
CA SER A 69 -15.47 2.73 7.91
C SER A 69 -14.64 2.29 6.69
N TRP A 70 -13.33 2.53 6.72
CA TRP A 70 -12.40 2.15 5.66
C TRP A 70 -12.27 0.65 5.42
N LEU A 71 -12.69 -0.20 6.36
CA LEU A 71 -12.76 -1.65 6.16
C LEU A 71 -13.73 -2.07 5.04
N ASN A 72 -14.63 -1.17 4.63
CA ASN A 72 -15.61 -1.42 3.57
C ASN A 72 -15.26 -0.71 2.25
N VAL A 73 -14.08 -0.10 2.14
CA VAL A 73 -13.65 0.68 0.97
C VAL A 73 -12.46 0.00 0.31
N GLY A 74 -12.42 0.02 -1.02
CA GLY A 74 -11.35 -0.63 -1.78
C GLY A 74 -11.33 -2.15 -1.59
N GLU A 75 -10.18 -2.78 -1.86
CA GLU A 75 -9.99 -4.23 -1.72
C GLU A 75 -9.06 -4.56 -0.55
N LYS A 76 -9.41 -5.59 0.23
CA LYS A 76 -8.53 -6.14 1.26
C LYS A 76 -7.25 -6.68 0.63
N THR A 77 -6.11 -6.39 1.25
CA THR A 77 -4.81 -6.95 0.84
C THR A 77 -3.95 -7.35 2.02
N ASP A 78 -3.19 -8.44 1.88
CA ASP A 78 -2.11 -8.83 2.79
C ASP A 78 -0.74 -8.31 2.31
N TRP A 79 -0.72 -7.60 1.16
CA TRP A 79 0.47 -7.11 0.47
C TRP A 79 0.38 -5.60 0.19
N PRO A 80 0.31 -4.76 1.23
CA PRO A 80 0.11 -3.33 1.05
C PRO A 80 1.26 -2.70 0.24
N GLN A 81 0.89 -1.81 -0.69
CA GLN A 81 1.81 -0.95 -1.40
C GLN A 81 1.83 0.44 -0.75
N PRO A 82 2.94 1.20 -0.88
CA PRO A 82 2.96 2.58 -0.42
C PRO A 82 1.79 3.38 -1.00
N GLY A 83 0.94 3.90 -0.12
CA GLY A 83 -0.29 4.61 -0.48
C GLY A 83 -1.58 3.84 -0.28
N ASP A 84 -1.51 2.56 0.11
CA ASP A 84 -2.67 1.80 0.55
C ASP A 84 -3.11 2.23 1.95
N ILE A 85 -4.40 2.10 2.22
CA ILE A 85 -4.98 2.39 3.52
C ILE A 85 -4.55 1.33 4.53
N VAL A 86 -4.21 1.76 5.73
CA VAL A 86 -4.06 0.91 6.91
C VAL A 86 -5.08 1.30 7.97
N VAL A 87 -5.84 0.32 8.45
CA VAL A 87 -6.80 0.51 9.53
C VAL A 87 -6.25 -0.12 10.80
N PHE A 88 -6.25 0.62 11.90
CA PHE A 88 -5.78 0.17 13.21
C PHE A 88 -6.93 0.05 14.22
N TRP A 89 -6.71 -0.79 15.23
CA TRP A 89 -7.54 -0.79 16.42
C TRP A 89 -6.90 0.06 17.53
N ARG A 90 -7.72 0.77 18.32
CA ARG A 90 -7.24 1.53 19.49
C ARG A 90 -7.51 0.82 20.82
N ILE A 91 -8.78 0.52 21.10
CA ILE A 91 -9.20 -0.15 22.35
C ILE A 91 -9.09 -1.68 22.22
N SER A 92 -9.75 -2.25 21.21
CA SER A 92 -9.69 -3.68 20.90
C SER A 92 -9.94 -3.92 19.40
N ARG A 93 -9.56 -5.10 18.90
CA ARG A 93 -9.79 -5.48 17.48
C ARG A 93 -11.27 -5.45 17.09
N SER A 94 -12.19 -5.72 18.01
CA SER A 94 -13.64 -5.70 17.79
C SER A 94 -14.29 -4.34 18.03
N SER A 95 -13.58 -3.38 18.64
CA SER A 95 -14.12 -2.04 18.90
C SER A 95 -14.26 -1.22 17.61
N ALA A 96 -15.31 -0.39 17.56
CA ALA A 96 -15.53 0.60 16.51
C ALA A 96 -14.49 1.74 16.52
N PHE A 97 -13.80 1.95 17.64
CA PHE A 97 -12.73 2.96 17.74
C PHE A 97 -11.43 2.46 17.12
N GLY A 98 -10.87 3.26 16.22
CA GLY A 98 -9.69 2.90 15.45
C GLY A 98 -8.85 4.12 15.08
N HIS A 99 -7.88 3.88 14.21
CA HIS A 99 -7.09 4.91 13.53
C HIS A 99 -6.96 4.50 12.07
N VAL A 100 -6.72 5.46 11.18
CA VAL A 100 -6.52 5.21 9.76
C VAL A 100 -5.40 6.10 9.22
N GLY A 101 -4.64 5.58 8.28
CA GLY A 101 -3.63 6.32 7.54
C GLY A 101 -3.22 5.57 6.28
N PHE A 102 -2.11 5.99 5.69
CA PHE A 102 -1.55 5.40 4.48
C PHE A 102 -0.24 4.69 4.80
N PHE A 103 -0.15 3.43 4.40
CA PHE A 103 1.04 2.62 4.52
C PHE A 103 2.18 3.20 3.67
N LEU A 104 3.38 3.29 4.24
CA LEU A 104 4.60 3.70 3.52
C LEU A 104 5.59 2.54 3.30
N GLY A 105 5.61 1.56 4.21
CA GLY A 105 6.56 0.46 4.16
C GLY A 105 6.73 -0.21 5.51
N TYR A 106 7.37 -1.38 5.54
CA TYR A 106 7.78 -2.03 6.77
C TYR A 106 9.07 -1.42 7.31
N THR A 107 9.23 -1.41 8.63
CA THR A 107 10.54 -1.15 9.24
C THR A 107 11.51 -2.29 8.91
N LYS A 108 12.82 -2.05 9.05
CA LYS A 108 13.86 -3.06 8.76
C LYS A 108 13.65 -4.39 9.52
N SER A 109 13.04 -4.35 10.71
CA SER A 109 12.77 -5.53 11.52
C SER A 109 11.51 -6.30 11.11
N GLY A 110 10.64 -5.71 10.26
CA GLY A 110 9.34 -6.27 9.89
C GLY A 110 8.28 -6.25 11.00
N LYS A 111 8.61 -5.77 12.21
CA LYS A 111 7.69 -5.79 13.37
C LYS A 111 6.72 -4.60 13.38
N SER A 112 7.02 -3.55 12.61
CA SER A 112 6.26 -2.32 12.53
C SER A 112 6.19 -1.84 11.08
N ILE A 113 5.28 -0.92 10.82
CA ILE A 113 5.14 -0.20 9.56
C ILE A 113 5.40 1.29 9.76
N TYR A 114 5.87 1.97 8.73
CA TYR A 114 5.77 3.42 8.61
C TYR A 114 4.39 3.77 8.04
N CYS A 115 3.72 4.74 8.64
CA CYS A 115 2.39 5.21 8.27
C CYS A 115 2.37 6.72 8.25
N ILE A 116 1.88 7.31 7.17
CA ILE A 116 1.52 8.73 7.13
C ILE A 116 0.02 8.88 7.35
N GLY A 117 -0.38 9.79 8.24
CA GLY A 117 -1.79 9.99 8.55
C GLY A 117 -2.00 11.30 9.28
N GLY A 118 -3.24 11.78 9.24
CA GLY A 118 -3.69 12.93 10.00
C GLY A 118 -4.07 12.55 11.43
N ASN A 119 -4.10 13.54 12.31
CA ASN A 119 -4.37 13.41 13.73
C ASN A 119 -3.51 12.31 14.40
N GLN A 120 -2.25 12.26 14.02
CA GLN A 120 -1.22 11.49 14.71
C GLN A 120 -0.44 12.48 15.58
N ASP A 121 -0.65 12.44 16.89
CA ASP A 121 -0.21 13.49 17.82
C ASP A 121 -0.72 14.88 17.42
N ASP A 122 -2.03 14.97 17.12
CA ASP A 122 -2.75 16.17 16.69
C ASP A 122 -2.17 16.78 15.39
N GLU A 123 -1.49 15.97 14.56
CA GLU A 123 -0.72 16.42 13.38
C GLU A 123 -0.78 15.45 12.19
N VAL A 124 -0.56 15.95 10.97
CA VAL A 124 -0.18 15.13 9.81
C VAL A 124 1.31 14.82 9.88
N ASN A 125 1.66 13.58 10.20
CA ASN A 125 3.07 13.17 10.28
C ASN A 125 3.27 11.71 9.87
N ILE A 126 4.53 11.28 9.89
CA ILE A 126 4.91 9.88 9.71
C ILE A 126 5.24 9.28 11.07
N GLN A 127 4.57 8.20 11.42
CA GLN A 127 4.85 7.43 12.62
C GLN A 127 5.01 5.95 12.33
N THR A 128 5.67 5.26 13.26
CA THR A 128 5.75 3.81 13.24
C THR A 128 4.64 3.18 14.06
N PHE A 129 3.93 2.21 13.50
CA PHE A 129 2.92 1.43 14.22
C PHE A 129 3.31 -0.05 14.25
N PRO A 130 3.18 -0.74 15.40
CA PRO A 130 3.37 -2.20 15.46
C PRO A 130 2.39 -2.92 14.53
N ILE A 131 2.85 -3.97 13.84
CA ILE A 131 1.99 -4.77 12.94
C ILE A 131 0.80 -5.38 13.70
N THR A 132 0.96 -5.63 15.00
CA THR A 132 -0.07 -6.17 15.90
C THR A 132 -1.26 -5.21 16.11
N LYS A 133 -1.06 -3.91 15.86
CA LYS A 133 -2.12 -2.88 15.91
C LYS A 133 -2.92 -2.80 14.61
N VAL A 134 -2.41 -3.34 13.51
CA VAL A 134 -3.10 -3.35 12.23
C VAL A 134 -4.28 -4.31 12.28
N VAL A 135 -5.44 -3.82 11.89
CA VAL A 135 -6.64 -4.62 11.66
C VAL A 135 -6.56 -5.21 10.26
N GLU A 136 -6.41 -4.33 9.26
CA GLU A 136 -6.45 -4.68 7.85
C GLU A 136 -5.80 -3.59 6.98
N PHE A 137 -5.25 -3.99 5.83
CA PHE A 137 -4.84 -3.07 4.77
C PHE A 137 -5.85 -3.08 3.62
N ARG A 138 -6.08 -1.93 3.01
CA ARG A 138 -7.05 -1.75 1.92
C ARG A 138 -6.41 -1.02 0.75
N SER A 139 -6.43 -1.61 -0.44
CA SER A 139 -6.05 -0.95 -1.69
C SER A 139 -7.23 -0.13 -2.20
N LEU A 140 -7.05 1.18 -2.34
CA LEU A 140 -8.09 2.08 -2.83
C LEU A 140 -8.13 2.20 -4.35
N LYS A 141 -7.10 1.74 -5.06
CA LYS A 141 -7.12 1.79 -6.52
C LYS A 141 -8.20 0.83 -7.01
N ASP A 142 -9.05 1.31 -7.92
CA ASP A 142 -9.95 0.43 -8.66
C ASP A 142 -9.16 -0.77 -9.12
N SER A 143 -9.76 -1.95 -8.99
CA SER A 143 -9.26 -3.21 -9.53
C SER A 143 -9.25 -3.23 -11.07
N PHE A 144 -8.92 -2.11 -11.70
CA PHE A 144 -8.38 -2.06 -13.04
C PHE A 144 -6.96 -2.63 -13.12
N GLU A 145 -6.30 -2.87 -11.97
CA GLU A 145 -5.34 -3.97 -11.81
C GLU A 145 -5.98 -5.12 -11.03
N LYS A 146 -6.99 -5.76 -11.63
CA LYS A 146 -7.57 -7.02 -11.15
C LYS A 146 -6.46 -8.06 -11.06
N SER A 147 -5.89 -8.25 -9.87
CA SER A 147 -5.02 -9.36 -9.46
C SER A 147 -4.21 -9.99 -10.61
N LEU A 148 -3.21 -9.26 -11.07
CA LEU A 148 -2.06 -9.87 -11.72
C LEU A 148 -1.40 -10.83 -10.73
N ASN A 149 -1.43 -12.12 -11.00
CA ASN A 149 -0.63 -13.12 -10.28
C ASN A 149 0.87 -12.99 -10.66
N ILE A 150 1.43 -11.78 -10.62
CA ILE A 150 2.83 -11.49 -10.87
C ILE A 150 3.59 -11.55 -9.53
N PRO A 151 4.74 -12.24 -9.47
CA PRO A 151 5.54 -12.33 -8.25
C PRO A 151 5.90 -10.96 -7.70
N SER A 152 5.94 -10.88 -6.38
CA SER A 152 6.41 -9.72 -5.64
C SER A 152 7.72 -10.02 -4.90
N GLY A 153 8.42 -8.98 -4.48
CA GLY A 153 9.68 -9.08 -3.75
C GLY A 153 10.90 -9.31 -4.64
N TYR A 154 12.05 -9.50 -3.98
CA TYR A 154 13.29 -9.93 -4.61
C TYR A 154 13.38 -11.45 -4.50
N LEU A 155 13.40 -12.15 -5.64
CA LEU A 155 13.55 -13.60 -5.67
C LEU A 155 14.86 -13.97 -6.33
N ARG A 156 15.55 -14.96 -5.76
CA ARG A 156 16.84 -15.45 -6.25
C ARG A 156 16.97 -16.93 -5.98
N LYS A 157 18.02 -17.52 -6.56
CA LYS A 157 18.38 -18.93 -6.32
C LYS A 157 18.43 -19.25 -4.82
N GLY A 158 17.75 -20.34 -4.44
CA GLY A 158 17.63 -20.82 -3.06
C GLY A 158 16.32 -20.42 -2.38
N ASP A 159 15.60 -19.42 -2.89
CA ASP A 159 14.30 -19.04 -2.32
C ASP A 159 13.24 -20.12 -2.60
N SER A 160 12.31 -20.29 -1.65
CA SER A 160 11.15 -21.17 -1.82
C SER A 160 9.90 -20.49 -1.29
N SER A 161 8.92 -20.22 -2.16
CA SER A 161 7.67 -19.54 -1.79
C SER A 161 6.62 -19.62 -2.89
N GLU A 162 5.38 -19.23 -2.58
CA GLU A 162 4.34 -19.08 -3.59
C GLU A 162 4.69 -18.00 -4.64
N ASN A 163 5.48 -16.98 -4.29
CA ASN A 163 6.00 -16.01 -5.27
C ASN A 163 6.95 -16.66 -6.28
N VAL A 164 7.78 -17.62 -5.85
CA VAL A 164 8.61 -18.41 -6.76
C VAL A 164 7.73 -19.28 -7.67
N LYS A 165 6.65 -19.85 -7.13
CA LYS A 165 5.69 -20.62 -7.95
C LYS A 165 5.02 -19.74 -9.01
N LEU A 166 4.65 -18.51 -8.66
CA LEU A 166 4.15 -17.52 -9.61
C LEU A 166 5.19 -17.16 -10.68
N LEU A 167 6.46 -17.02 -10.28
CA LEU A 167 7.56 -16.67 -11.19
C LEU A 167 7.72 -17.76 -12.24
N GLN A 168 7.76 -19.01 -11.79
CA GLN A 168 7.84 -20.17 -12.66
C GLN A 168 6.62 -20.27 -13.59
N LYS A 169 5.39 -20.07 -13.09
CA LYS A 169 4.18 -20.08 -13.92
C LYS A 169 4.24 -19.07 -15.06
N ILE A 170 4.74 -17.86 -14.79
CA ILE A 170 4.90 -16.83 -15.82
C ILE A 170 6.00 -17.19 -16.81
N LEU A 171 7.16 -17.63 -16.33
CA LEU A 171 8.25 -18.07 -17.21
C LEU A 171 7.84 -19.26 -18.09
N ILE A 172 6.99 -20.16 -17.59
CA ILE A 172 6.39 -21.25 -18.38
C ILE A 172 5.44 -20.69 -19.44
N LYS A 173 4.53 -19.78 -19.07
CA LYS A 173 3.61 -19.13 -20.00
C LYS A 173 4.32 -18.36 -21.11
N LEU A 174 5.46 -17.75 -20.78
CA LEU A 174 6.32 -17.02 -21.71
C LEU A 174 7.34 -17.93 -22.43
N GLU A 175 7.24 -19.25 -22.25
CA GLU A 175 8.06 -20.27 -22.91
C GLU A 175 9.57 -20.23 -22.58
N PHE A 176 9.96 -19.57 -21.48
CA PHE A 176 11.34 -19.55 -20.96
C PHE A 176 11.66 -20.71 -20.01
N LEU A 177 10.64 -21.35 -19.43
CA LEU A 177 10.79 -22.47 -18.51
C LEU A 177 9.87 -23.62 -18.93
N ASN A 178 10.37 -24.86 -18.88
CA ASN A 178 9.60 -26.07 -19.17
C ASN A 178 9.28 -26.84 -17.89
N GLY A 179 8.12 -27.49 -17.85
CA GLY A 179 7.69 -28.35 -16.75
C GLY A 179 6.66 -27.70 -15.83
N SER A 180 6.72 -28.03 -14.53
CA SER A 180 5.79 -27.54 -13.51
C SER A 180 6.41 -26.49 -12.59
N ALA A 181 5.56 -25.66 -12.00
CA ALA A 181 5.97 -24.69 -10.99
C ALA A 181 5.88 -25.32 -9.58
N ASP A 182 7.04 -25.70 -9.03
CA ASP A 182 7.17 -26.34 -7.73
C ASP A 182 7.32 -25.34 -6.57
N GLY A 183 7.59 -24.07 -6.85
CA GLY A 183 7.81 -23.03 -5.86
C GLY A 183 9.23 -22.97 -5.31
N VAL A 184 10.20 -23.66 -5.92
CA VAL A 184 11.61 -23.66 -5.52
C VAL A 184 12.48 -22.99 -6.59
N PHE A 185 13.24 -21.97 -6.19
CA PHE A 185 14.08 -21.21 -7.10
C PHE A 185 15.42 -21.94 -7.28
N GLY A 186 15.39 -23.03 -8.04
CA GLY A 186 16.56 -23.82 -8.40
C GLY A 186 17.31 -23.28 -9.63
N PRO A 187 18.39 -23.97 -10.06
CA PRO A 187 19.19 -23.59 -11.23
C PRO A 187 18.39 -23.44 -12.53
N LYS A 188 17.31 -24.21 -12.71
CA LYS A 188 16.44 -24.11 -13.89
C LYS A 188 15.64 -22.81 -13.91
N THR A 189 15.10 -22.40 -12.76
CA THR A 189 14.36 -21.13 -12.61
C THR A 189 15.30 -19.94 -12.86
N GLU A 190 16.53 -20.01 -12.34
CA GLU A 190 17.58 -19.00 -12.55
C GLU A 190 17.93 -18.83 -14.02
N ALA A 191 18.23 -19.94 -14.72
CA ALA A 191 18.54 -19.91 -16.14
C ALA A 191 17.39 -19.35 -16.99
N ALA A 192 16.14 -19.74 -16.68
CA ALA A 192 14.95 -19.22 -17.35
C ALA A 192 14.77 -17.71 -17.14
N LEU A 193 14.99 -17.22 -15.91
CA LEU A 193 14.89 -15.79 -15.62
C LEU A 193 15.98 -14.99 -16.34
N ILE A 194 17.22 -15.50 -16.39
CA ILE A 194 18.33 -14.89 -17.13
C ILE A 194 17.98 -14.76 -18.62
N ALA A 195 17.47 -15.83 -19.23
CA ALA A 195 17.06 -15.82 -20.63
C ALA A 195 15.93 -14.80 -20.90
N PHE A 196 14.96 -14.71 -19.99
CA PHE A 196 13.93 -13.68 -20.06
C PHE A 196 14.52 -12.26 -19.97
N GLN A 197 15.39 -12.01 -19.00
CA GLN A 197 16.05 -10.70 -18.82
C GLN A 197 16.83 -10.29 -20.07
N GLN A 198 17.56 -11.24 -20.69
CA GLN A 198 18.25 -11.03 -21.96
C GLN A 198 17.27 -10.64 -23.08
N SER A 199 16.17 -11.36 -23.23
CA SER A 199 15.16 -11.10 -24.28
C SER A 199 14.51 -9.72 -24.17
N ARG A 200 14.53 -9.11 -22.98
CA ARG A 200 13.93 -7.81 -22.70
C ARG A 200 14.94 -6.67 -22.64
N ASN A 201 16.24 -6.94 -22.89
CA ASN A 201 17.32 -5.96 -22.82
C ASN A 201 17.36 -5.21 -21.47
N ILE A 202 17.09 -5.92 -20.36
CA ILE A 202 17.21 -5.39 -18.99
C ILE A 202 18.46 -5.97 -18.30
N THR A 203 18.74 -5.56 -17.07
CA THR A 203 19.85 -6.14 -16.28
C THR A 203 19.72 -7.66 -16.18
N VAL A 204 20.79 -8.38 -16.55
CA VAL A 204 20.86 -9.84 -16.61
C VAL A 204 21.64 -10.35 -15.41
N ASP A 205 20.98 -10.44 -14.26
CA ASP A 205 21.58 -10.82 -12.97
C ASP A 205 20.99 -12.12 -12.40
N GLY A 206 19.96 -12.70 -13.04
CA GLY A 206 19.26 -13.88 -12.54
C GLY A 206 18.48 -13.64 -11.25
N ILE A 207 18.25 -12.37 -10.88
CA ILE A 207 17.49 -11.95 -9.71
C ILE A 207 16.18 -11.32 -10.18
N TYR A 208 15.06 -11.80 -9.65
CA TYR A 208 13.77 -11.21 -9.94
C TYR A 208 13.61 -9.96 -9.07
N GLY A 209 13.80 -8.79 -9.69
CA GLY A 209 13.64 -7.47 -9.05
C GLY A 209 12.64 -6.58 -9.80
N SER A 210 12.70 -5.26 -9.54
CA SER A 210 11.78 -4.28 -10.11
C SER A 210 11.78 -4.24 -11.65
N GLN A 211 12.96 -4.36 -12.29
CA GLN A 211 13.07 -4.40 -13.75
C GLN A 211 12.41 -5.65 -14.33
N SER A 212 12.67 -6.84 -13.78
CA SER A 212 12.02 -8.09 -14.23
C SER A 212 10.52 -8.08 -14.00
N ARG A 213 10.06 -7.50 -12.88
CA ARG A 213 8.64 -7.33 -12.58
C ARG A 213 7.93 -6.44 -13.61
N ASN A 214 8.52 -5.30 -13.95
CA ASN A 214 7.95 -4.41 -14.97
C ASN A 214 7.95 -5.09 -16.34
N ALA A 215 9.05 -5.75 -16.70
CA ALA A 215 9.12 -6.49 -17.96
C ALA A 215 8.09 -7.65 -18.01
N PHE A 216 7.74 -8.28 -16.89
CA PHE A 216 6.64 -9.27 -16.83
C PHE A 216 5.28 -8.62 -17.09
N LYS A 217 5.03 -7.43 -16.54
CA LYS A 217 3.80 -6.67 -16.82
C LYS A 217 3.69 -6.38 -18.32
N ASP A 218 4.73 -5.78 -18.90
CA ASP A 218 4.79 -5.47 -20.33
C ASP A 218 4.60 -6.71 -21.21
N ALA A 219 5.30 -7.81 -20.88
CA ALA A 219 5.23 -9.07 -21.62
C ALA A 219 3.84 -9.72 -21.62
N LEU A 220 3.05 -9.45 -20.58
CA LEU A 220 1.71 -10.00 -20.43
C LEU A 220 0.62 -9.02 -20.90
N ASN A 221 1.00 -7.84 -21.41
CA ASN A 221 0.13 -6.71 -21.74
C ASN A 221 -0.67 -6.19 -20.54
N LEU A 222 0.02 -5.98 -19.41
CA LEU A 222 -0.55 -5.63 -18.11
C LEU A 222 0.10 -4.38 -17.50
#